data_AF-A0A3D5G4K4-F1
#
_entry.id   AF-A0A3D5G4K4-F1
#
_cell.length_a   1.000
_cell.length_b   1.000
_cell.length_c   1.000
_cell.angle_alpha   90.00
_cell.angle_beta   90.00
_cell.angle_gamma   90.00
#
_symmetry.space_group_name_H-M   'P 1'
#
loop_
_entity.id
_entity.type
_entity.pdbx_description
1 polymer ?
#
loop_
_entity_poly.entity_id
_entity_poly.type
_entity_poly.pdbx_seq_one_letter_code
_entity_poly.pdbx_strand_id
1 'polypeptide(L)'
;MLTLRTLFDSKFYLENNPDVAVAVARGTVSSPFDHYQKIGKFENRDPNPLFDASYYLETNTDVAVSAKLNGFSAADHFIKFGQFEVRSPNPLFDVNFYITSNPDLQIAVQTNQVTAFEHFLKYGQFENRKPSAFFDPSFYLEKYPLVAAAVTNGAVKSAIDHYIQFGQSEGLLSTLPAPDDNLNRAKNLG
;
A
#
# COMPACT_ATOMS: atom_id res chain seq x y z
N MET A 1 14.41 -4.46 -6.92
CA MET A 1 13.34 -5.35 -6.44
C MET A 1 13.14 -5.21 -4.95
N LEU A 2 11.89 -5.28 -4.51
CA LEU A 2 11.56 -5.20 -3.09
C LEU A 2 12.04 -6.45 -2.36
N THR A 3 12.48 -6.23 -1.13
CA THR A 3 12.78 -7.25 -0.13
C THR A 3 11.92 -6.96 1.09
N LEU A 4 11.88 -7.87 2.05
CA LEU A 4 11.15 -7.63 3.30
C LEU A 4 11.66 -6.37 4.00
N ARG A 5 12.97 -6.11 3.90
CA ARG A 5 13.58 -4.92 4.50
C ARG A 5 13.18 -3.63 3.80
N THR A 6 13.07 -3.62 2.47
CA THR A 6 12.71 -2.41 1.72
C THR A 6 11.21 -2.19 1.62
N LEU A 7 10.40 -3.23 1.89
CA LEU A 7 8.95 -3.12 2.07
C LEU A 7 8.57 -2.61 3.47
N PHE A 8 9.43 -2.78 4.47
CA PHE A 8 9.12 -2.46 5.86
C PHE A 8 9.35 -1.00 6.23
N ASP A 9 8.29 -0.35 6.73
CA ASP A 9 8.32 0.97 7.34
C ASP A 9 8.25 0.84 8.87
N SER A 10 9.38 1.08 9.54
CA SER A 10 9.47 0.93 10.99
C SER A 10 8.62 1.94 11.75
N LYS A 11 8.43 3.15 11.21
CA LYS A 11 7.65 4.20 11.87
C LYS A 11 6.18 3.81 11.86
N PHE A 12 5.65 3.54 10.67
CA PHE A 12 4.28 3.06 10.48
C PHE A 12 4.00 1.81 11.33
N TYR A 13 4.92 0.83 11.28
CA TYR A 13 4.70 -0.42 12.00
C TYR A 13 4.58 -0.21 13.51
N LEU A 14 5.38 0.69 14.11
CA LEU A 14 5.28 0.99 15.54
C LEU A 14 4.03 1.80 15.88
N GLU A 15 3.64 2.74 15.02
CA GLU A 15 2.43 3.56 15.19
C GLU A 15 1.15 2.70 15.16
N ASN A 16 1.11 1.69 14.29
CA ASN A 16 -0.04 0.80 14.14
C ASN A 16 0.01 -0.45 15.04
N ASN A 17 1.12 -0.69 15.76
CA ASN A 17 1.28 -1.84 16.63
C ASN A 17 1.84 -1.43 18.02
N PRO A 18 0.99 -0.84 18.89
CA PRO A 18 1.41 -0.33 20.20
C PRO A 18 2.02 -1.40 21.11
N ASP A 19 1.58 -2.66 20.97
CA ASP A 19 2.14 -3.82 21.67
C ASP A 19 3.63 -4.03 21.32
N VAL A 20 3.97 -3.90 20.03
CA VAL A 20 5.35 -4.00 19.55
C VAL A 20 6.17 -2.79 20.00
N ALA A 21 5.60 -1.59 19.96
CA ALA A 21 6.27 -0.38 20.44
C ALA A 21 6.69 -0.51 21.91
N VAL A 22 5.78 -1.01 22.76
CA VAL A 22 6.08 -1.29 24.18
C VAL A 22 7.15 -2.37 24.32
N ALA A 23 7.08 -3.45 23.54
CA ALA A 23 8.05 -4.55 23.61
C ALA A 23 9.46 -4.11 23.17
N VAL A 24 9.57 -3.27 22.14
CA VAL A 24 10.84 -2.68 21.70
C VAL A 24 11.39 -1.71 22.77
N ALA A 25 10.55 -0.84 23.32
CA ALA A 25 10.96 0.11 24.37
C ALA A 25 11.45 -0.60 25.65
N ARG A 26 10.91 -1.78 25.95
CA ARG A 26 11.35 -2.63 27.08
C ARG A 26 12.57 -3.50 26.76
N GLY A 27 13.04 -3.53 25.51
CA GLY A 27 14.14 -4.37 25.07
C GLY A 27 13.82 -5.88 25.00
N THR A 28 12.55 -6.27 25.11
CA THR A 28 12.12 -7.68 24.97
C THR A 28 12.06 -8.11 23.51
N VAL A 29 11.95 -7.14 22.59
CA VAL A 29 12.09 -7.30 21.15
C VAL A 29 13.25 -6.40 20.70
N SER A 30 14.17 -6.95 19.92
CA SER A 30 15.38 -6.23 19.48
C SER A 30 15.09 -5.05 18.53
N SER A 31 14.11 -5.20 17.64
CA SER A 31 13.68 -4.13 16.74
C SER A 31 12.27 -4.39 16.19
N PRO A 32 11.55 -3.36 15.70
CA PRO A 32 10.26 -3.57 15.04
C PRO A 32 10.38 -4.47 13.79
N PHE A 33 11.50 -4.38 13.06
CA PHE A 33 11.75 -5.24 11.90
C PHE A 33 11.93 -6.71 12.31
N ASP A 34 12.65 -6.98 13.42
CA ASP A 34 12.82 -8.35 13.92
C ASP A 34 11.49 -8.96 14.36
N HIS A 35 10.62 -8.16 15.00
CA HIS A 35 9.26 -8.58 15.32
C HIS A 35 8.48 -8.91 14.06
N TYR A 36 8.47 -7.99 13.08
CA TYR A 36 7.73 -8.19 11.84
C TYR A 36 8.18 -9.44 11.09
N GLN A 37 9.49 -9.62 10.95
CA GLN A 37 10.08 -10.75 10.22
C GLN A 37 9.73 -12.10 10.84
N LYS A 38 9.69 -12.19 12.18
CA LYS A 38 9.52 -13.46 12.90
C LYS A 38 8.05 -13.75 13.26
N ILE A 39 7.26 -12.71 13.46
CA ILE A 39 5.92 -12.79 14.06
C ILE A 39 4.93 -12.02 13.19
N GLY A 40 5.12 -10.71 13.05
CA GLY A 40 4.10 -9.81 12.50
C GLY A 40 3.62 -10.16 11.10
N LYS A 41 4.52 -10.58 10.20
CA LYS A 41 4.12 -10.98 8.85
C LYS A 41 3.21 -12.21 8.82
N PHE A 42 3.32 -13.11 9.81
CA PHE A 42 2.47 -14.30 9.94
C PHE A 42 1.15 -14.00 10.67
N GLU A 43 1.06 -12.85 11.35
CA GLU A 43 -0.16 -12.31 11.94
C GLU A 43 -0.94 -11.41 10.96
N ASN A 44 -0.57 -11.40 9.67
CA ASN A 44 -1.12 -10.50 8.65
C ASN A 44 -1.03 -9.01 9.01
N ARG A 45 -0.02 -8.60 9.80
CA ARG A 45 0.23 -7.18 10.06
C ARG A 45 0.86 -6.54 8.82
N ASP A 46 0.50 -5.29 8.56
CA ASP A 46 0.98 -4.58 7.38
C ASP A 46 2.40 -4.01 7.61
N PRO A 47 3.33 -4.19 6.65
CA PRO A 47 4.70 -3.67 6.78
C PRO A 47 4.79 -2.16 6.50
N ASN A 48 3.84 -1.59 5.76
CA ASN A 48 3.75 -0.20 5.38
C ASN A 48 2.29 0.12 4.96
N PRO A 49 1.88 1.40 4.84
CA PRO A 49 0.51 1.76 4.45
C PRO A 49 0.05 1.24 3.08
N LEU A 50 0.97 0.94 2.16
CA LEU A 50 0.69 0.56 0.78
C LEU A 50 0.69 -0.95 0.55
N PHE A 51 0.88 -1.77 1.59
CA PHE A 51 0.73 -3.22 1.49
C PHE A 51 -0.29 -3.70 2.51
N ASP A 52 -1.43 -4.17 2.02
CA ASP A 52 -2.51 -4.73 2.83
C ASP A 52 -2.43 -6.26 2.73
N ALA A 53 -1.91 -6.89 3.79
CA ALA A 53 -1.72 -8.33 3.84
C ALA A 53 -3.05 -9.09 3.80
N SER A 54 -4.11 -8.52 4.38
CA SER A 54 -5.43 -9.17 4.44
C SER A 54 -6.09 -9.13 3.06
N TYR A 55 -6.17 -7.95 2.45
CA TYR A 55 -6.63 -7.79 1.06
C TYR A 55 -5.86 -8.71 0.12
N TYR A 56 -4.52 -8.73 0.23
CA TYR A 56 -3.70 -9.55 -0.66
C TYR A 56 -4.06 -11.04 -0.56
N LEU A 57 -4.30 -11.58 0.64
CA LEU A 57 -4.71 -12.99 0.78
C LEU A 57 -6.16 -13.22 0.36
N GLU A 58 -7.06 -12.28 0.62
CA GLU A 58 -8.48 -12.38 0.24
C GLU A 58 -8.68 -12.38 -1.28
N THR A 59 -7.95 -11.52 -2.00
CA THR A 59 -8.03 -11.46 -3.47
C THR A 59 -7.26 -12.58 -4.16
N ASN A 60 -6.28 -13.17 -3.47
CA ASN A 60 -5.40 -14.21 -4.01
C ASN A 60 -5.60 -15.52 -3.24
N THR A 61 -6.76 -16.14 -3.43
CA THR A 61 -7.18 -17.32 -2.66
C THR A 61 -6.24 -18.51 -2.82
N ASP A 62 -5.58 -18.65 -3.97
CA ASP A 62 -4.52 -19.62 -4.22
C ASP A 62 -3.31 -19.42 -3.29
N VAL A 63 -2.94 -18.16 -3.06
CA VAL A 63 -1.88 -17.76 -2.13
C VAL A 63 -2.32 -18.01 -0.69
N ALA A 64 -3.56 -17.68 -0.33
CA ALA A 64 -4.08 -17.93 1.02
C ALA A 64 -4.10 -19.42 1.38
N VAL A 65 -4.47 -20.29 0.44
CA VAL A 65 -4.40 -21.75 0.63
C VAL A 65 -2.95 -22.20 0.80
N SER A 66 -2.08 -21.76 -0.09
CA SER A 66 -0.67 -22.16 -0.08
C SER A 66 0.09 -21.63 1.16
N ALA A 67 -0.23 -20.42 1.63
CA ALA A 67 0.31 -19.83 2.87
C ALA A 67 0.00 -20.71 4.09
N LYS A 68 -1.24 -21.17 4.22
CA LYS A 68 -1.68 -22.07 5.30
C LYS A 68 -1.00 -23.43 5.26
N LEU A 69 -0.75 -23.96 4.06
CA LEU A 69 -0.15 -25.28 3.88
C LEU A 69 1.37 -25.27 4.03
N ASN A 70 2.03 -24.20 3.59
CA ASN A 70 3.49 -24.15 3.43
C ASN A 70 4.18 -23.17 4.40
N GLY A 71 3.44 -22.48 5.26
CA GLY A 71 3.98 -21.65 6.33
C GLY A 71 4.69 -20.37 5.85
N PHE A 72 4.16 -19.71 4.82
CA PHE A 72 4.65 -18.40 4.37
C PHE A 72 3.59 -17.31 4.54
N SER A 73 4.01 -16.05 4.62
CA SER A 73 3.11 -14.89 4.72
C SER A 73 2.74 -14.26 3.38
N ALA A 74 1.72 -13.39 3.37
CA ALA A 74 1.39 -12.54 2.23
C ALA A 74 2.60 -11.78 1.70
N ALA A 75 3.38 -11.17 2.60
CA ALA A 75 4.59 -10.43 2.26
C ALA A 75 5.67 -11.34 1.63
N ASP A 76 5.88 -12.55 2.15
CA ASP A 76 6.82 -13.51 1.56
C ASP A 76 6.44 -13.88 0.13
N HIS A 77 5.15 -14.15 -0.11
CA HIS A 77 4.65 -14.45 -1.46
C HIS A 77 4.81 -13.25 -2.39
N PHE A 78 4.39 -12.06 -1.94
CA PHE A 78 4.47 -10.86 -2.75
C PHE A 78 5.91 -10.53 -3.15
N ILE A 79 6.85 -10.60 -2.20
CA ILE A 79 8.27 -10.34 -2.46
C ILE A 79 8.83 -11.37 -3.44
N LYS A 80 8.45 -12.64 -3.33
CA LYS A 80 9.05 -13.68 -4.17
C LYS A 80 8.41 -13.78 -5.56
N PHE A 81 7.11 -13.52 -5.66
CA PHE A 81 6.31 -13.76 -6.85
C PHE A 81 5.41 -12.57 -7.19
N GLY A 82 4.58 -12.15 -6.23
CA GLY A 82 3.50 -11.20 -6.49
C GLY A 82 3.92 -9.86 -7.11
N GLN A 83 5.07 -9.31 -6.72
CA GLN A 83 5.58 -8.06 -7.28
C GLN A 83 5.93 -8.17 -8.78
N PHE A 84 6.23 -9.37 -9.27
CA PHE A 84 6.52 -9.66 -10.68
C PHE A 84 5.27 -10.12 -11.45
N GLU A 85 4.18 -10.36 -10.74
CA GLU A 85 2.89 -10.77 -11.28
C GLU A 85 1.94 -9.58 -11.33
N VAL A 86 0.79 -9.75 -11.99
CA VAL A 86 -0.29 -8.75 -12.01
C VAL A 86 -1.14 -8.90 -10.74
N ARG A 87 -0.51 -8.77 -9.57
CA ARG A 87 -1.18 -8.87 -8.26
C ARG A 87 -1.01 -7.57 -7.48
N SER A 88 -2.12 -6.87 -7.28
CA SER A 88 -2.18 -5.64 -6.51
C SER A 88 -2.04 -5.90 -5.00
N PRO A 89 -1.19 -5.16 -4.27
CA PRO A 89 -0.97 -5.33 -2.84
C PRO A 89 -1.97 -4.57 -1.95
N ASN A 90 -2.82 -3.72 -2.53
CA ASN A 90 -3.88 -3.00 -1.85
C ASN A 90 -4.97 -2.57 -2.86
N PRO A 91 -6.18 -2.16 -2.42
CA PRO A 91 -7.28 -1.77 -3.30
C PRO A 91 -7.04 -0.52 -4.17
N LEU A 92 -6.09 0.33 -3.79
CA LEU A 92 -5.83 1.64 -4.43
C LEU A 92 -4.67 1.62 -5.42
N PHE A 93 -3.96 0.51 -5.56
CA PHE A 93 -2.91 0.31 -6.55
C PHE A 93 -3.32 -0.77 -7.54
N ASP A 94 -3.36 -0.43 -8.82
CA ASP A 94 -3.63 -1.38 -9.90
C ASP A 94 -2.39 -1.50 -10.78
N VAL A 95 -1.81 -2.71 -10.84
CA VAL A 95 -0.57 -2.97 -11.59
C VAL A 95 -0.71 -2.63 -13.08
N ASN A 96 -1.80 -3.05 -13.71
CA ASN A 96 -2.03 -2.84 -15.14
C ASN A 96 -2.29 -1.37 -15.44
N PHE A 97 -3.14 -0.73 -14.65
CA PHE A 97 -3.40 0.70 -14.74
C PHE A 97 -2.11 1.50 -14.61
N TYR A 98 -1.29 1.17 -13.61
CA TYR A 98 -0.06 1.90 -13.34
C TYR A 98 0.96 1.73 -14.48
N ILE A 99 1.14 0.53 -15.03
CA ILE A 99 2.06 0.32 -16.17
C ILE A 99 1.55 1.01 -17.43
N THR A 100 0.24 0.90 -17.72
CA THR A 100 -0.34 1.48 -18.95
C THR A 100 -0.38 3.01 -18.91
N SER A 101 -0.57 3.60 -17.72
CA SER A 101 -0.57 5.06 -17.51
C SER A 101 0.84 5.66 -17.46
N ASN A 102 1.89 4.83 -17.36
CA ASN A 102 3.28 5.27 -17.25
C ASN A 102 4.16 4.57 -18.30
N PRO A 103 4.09 4.98 -19.58
CA PRO A 103 4.80 4.33 -20.67
C PRO A 103 6.33 4.27 -20.48
N ASP A 104 6.89 5.25 -19.76
CA ASP A 104 8.30 5.31 -19.41
C ASP A 104 8.77 4.10 -18.56
N LEU A 105 7.86 3.44 -17.84
CA LEU A 105 8.18 2.28 -17.01
C LEU A 105 8.11 0.96 -17.76
N GLN A 106 7.48 0.92 -18.95
CA GLN A 106 7.16 -0.35 -19.63
C GLN A 106 8.40 -1.21 -19.87
N ILE A 107 9.47 -0.63 -20.41
CA ILE A 107 10.71 -1.36 -20.71
C ILE A 107 11.40 -1.82 -19.42
N ALA A 108 11.46 -0.95 -18.40
CA ALA A 108 12.09 -1.30 -17.12
C ALA A 108 11.33 -2.42 -16.39
N VAL A 109 10.00 -2.45 -16.49
CA VAL A 109 9.17 -3.53 -15.94
C VAL A 109 9.32 -4.82 -16.75
N GLN A 110 9.23 -4.76 -18.08
CA GLN A 110 9.36 -5.91 -18.96
C GLN A 110 10.74 -6.60 -18.86
N THR A 111 11.79 -5.82 -18.60
CA THR A 111 13.16 -6.33 -18.44
C THR A 111 13.53 -6.63 -16.99
N ASN A 112 12.56 -6.64 -16.07
CA ASN A 112 12.76 -6.89 -14.63
C ASN A 112 13.86 -6.01 -14.01
N GLN A 113 13.94 -4.74 -14.40
CA GLN A 113 14.80 -3.74 -13.74
C GLN A 113 14.10 -3.13 -12.52
N VAL A 114 12.78 -2.99 -12.58
CA VAL A 114 11.91 -2.52 -11.48
C VAL A 114 10.54 -3.18 -11.59
N THR A 115 9.84 -3.39 -10.48
CA THR A 115 8.42 -3.77 -10.55
C THR A 115 7.52 -2.53 -10.47
N ALA A 116 6.28 -2.64 -10.97
CA ALA A 116 5.32 -1.53 -10.91
C ALA A 116 5.13 -1.00 -9.49
N PHE A 117 4.93 -1.92 -8.53
CA PHE A 117 4.74 -1.54 -7.14
C PHE A 117 6.05 -1.06 -6.47
N GLU A 118 7.22 -1.63 -6.81
CA GLU A 118 8.49 -1.09 -6.33
C GLU A 118 8.68 0.36 -6.75
N HIS A 119 8.40 0.66 -8.03
CA HIS A 119 8.50 2.03 -8.52
C HIS A 119 7.52 2.93 -7.78
N PHE A 120 6.26 2.52 -7.63
CA PHE A 120 5.27 3.35 -6.96
C PHE A 120 5.63 3.63 -5.49
N LEU A 121 6.03 2.59 -4.75
CA LEU A 121 6.43 2.69 -3.35
C LEU A 121 7.63 3.64 -3.16
N LYS A 122 8.61 3.62 -4.07
CA LYS A 122 9.85 4.41 -3.92
C LYS A 122 9.80 5.79 -4.57
N TYR A 123 9.05 5.95 -5.65
CA TYR A 123 9.08 7.14 -6.50
C TYR A 123 7.68 7.62 -6.88
N GLY A 124 6.84 6.75 -7.41
CA GLY A 124 5.57 7.14 -8.03
C GLY A 124 4.64 7.92 -7.10
N GLN A 125 4.56 7.54 -5.81
CA GLN A 125 3.76 8.28 -4.83
C GLN A 125 4.26 9.71 -4.57
N PHE A 126 5.55 9.96 -4.77
CA PHE A 126 6.20 11.27 -4.59
C PHE A 126 6.23 12.09 -5.89
N GLU A 127 6.12 11.42 -7.03
CA GLU A 127 5.98 12.01 -8.36
C GLU A 127 4.53 12.36 -8.71
N ASN A 128 3.60 12.20 -7.76
CA ASN A 128 2.18 12.46 -7.95
C ASN A 128 1.56 11.61 -9.08
N ARG A 129 2.12 10.40 -9.33
CA ARG A 129 1.60 9.46 -10.33
C ARG A 129 0.34 8.77 -9.83
N LYS A 130 -0.64 8.60 -10.72
CA LYS A 130 -1.93 7.98 -10.42
C LYS A 130 -1.77 6.44 -10.25
N PRO A 131 -2.03 5.87 -9.07
CA PRO A 131 -1.83 4.43 -8.80
C PRO A 131 -2.94 3.52 -9.33
N SER A 132 -4.15 4.06 -9.48
CA SER A 132 -5.33 3.35 -9.98
C SER A 132 -6.39 4.36 -10.43
N ALA A 133 -7.48 3.88 -11.05
CA ALA A 133 -8.64 4.72 -11.32
C ALA A 133 -9.30 5.28 -10.04
N PHE A 134 -9.07 4.67 -8.88
CA PHE A 134 -9.77 4.95 -7.62
C PHE A 134 -9.06 5.98 -6.73
N PHE A 135 -7.84 6.40 -7.08
CA PHE A 135 -7.13 7.44 -6.35
C PHE A 135 -6.39 8.36 -7.32
N ASP A 136 -6.68 9.65 -7.27
CA ASP A 136 -6.05 10.69 -8.08
C ASP A 136 -5.32 11.68 -7.16
N PRO A 137 -3.99 11.61 -7.07
CA PRO A 137 -3.25 12.39 -6.09
C PRO A 137 -3.30 13.90 -6.40
N SER A 138 -3.38 14.31 -7.67
CA SER A 138 -3.56 15.71 -8.07
C SER A 138 -4.89 16.27 -7.57
N PHE A 139 -5.98 15.55 -7.86
CA PHE A 139 -7.32 15.95 -7.39
C PHE A 139 -7.38 15.99 -5.87
N TYR A 140 -6.80 14.99 -5.20
CA TYR A 140 -6.83 14.88 -3.75
C TYR A 140 -6.13 16.09 -3.09
N LEU A 141 -4.94 16.44 -3.56
CA LEU A 141 -4.16 17.56 -3.01
C LEU A 141 -4.78 18.93 -3.36
N GLU A 142 -5.40 19.08 -4.53
CA GLU A 142 -6.15 20.29 -4.88
C GLU A 142 -7.39 20.47 -3.99
N LYS A 143 -8.14 19.38 -3.75
CA LYS A 143 -9.35 19.40 -2.94
C LYS A 143 -9.06 19.62 -1.45
N TYR A 144 -7.94 19.10 -0.95
CA TYR A 144 -7.57 19.14 0.47
C TYR A 144 -6.26 19.93 0.68
N PRO A 145 -6.30 21.27 0.66
CA PRO A 145 -5.09 22.10 0.67
C PRO A 145 -4.27 21.98 1.97
N LEU A 146 -4.90 21.62 3.10
CA LEU A 146 -4.15 21.33 4.34
C LEU A 146 -3.32 20.06 4.21
N VAL A 147 -3.81 19.04 3.49
CA VAL A 147 -3.03 17.83 3.19
C VAL A 147 -1.89 18.17 2.24
N ALA A 148 -2.13 19.01 1.22
CA ALA A 148 -1.06 19.50 0.34
C ALA A 148 0.04 20.24 1.10
N ALA A 149 -0.32 21.09 2.07
CA ALA A 149 0.64 21.75 2.94
C ALA A 149 1.42 20.74 3.82
N ALA A 150 0.73 19.74 4.38
CA ALA A 150 1.31 18.69 5.21
C ALA A 150 2.25 17.75 4.42
N VAL A 151 1.95 17.47 3.15
CA VAL A 151 2.86 16.75 2.25
C VAL A 151 4.08 17.61 1.93
N THR A 152 3.87 18.89 1.60
CA THR A 152 4.94 19.83 1.26
C THR A 152 5.94 20.05 2.39
N ASN A 153 5.46 20.11 3.64
CA ASN A 153 6.32 20.30 4.82
C ASN A 153 6.86 18.98 5.41
N GLY A 154 6.51 17.84 4.81
CA GLY A 154 6.99 16.52 5.23
C GLY A 154 6.30 15.93 6.47
N ALA A 155 5.22 16.54 6.97
CA ALA A 155 4.41 15.96 8.03
C ALA A 155 3.67 14.69 7.58
N VAL A 156 3.33 14.60 6.29
CA VAL A 156 2.71 13.43 5.66
C VAL A 156 3.53 13.00 4.45
N LYS A 157 3.68 11.68 4.23
CA LYS A 157 4.63 11.16 3.24
C LYS A 157 4.19 11.45 1.80
N SER A 158 2.91 11.26 1.50
CA SER A 158 2.32 11.46 0.18
C SER A 158 0.81 11.60 0.27
N ALA A 159 0.15 11.98 -0.83
CA ALA A 159 -1.30 12.06 -0.92
C ALA A 159 -1.98 10.72 -0.57
N ILE A 160 -1.47 9.61 -1.12
CA ILE A 160 -2.05 8.29 -0.90
C ILE A 160 -1.80 7.78 0.53
N ASP A 161 -0.63 8.11 1.10
CA ASP A 161 -0.29 7.80 2.48
C ASP A 161 -1.27 8.47 3.47
N HIS A 162 -1.60 9.75 3.24
CA HIS A 162 -2.64 10.44 4.00
C HIS A 162 -4.01 9.75 3.85
N TYR A 163 -4.39 9.45 2.60
CA TYR A 163 -5.72 8.92 2.33
C TYR A 163 -5.95 7.56 2.98
N ILE A 164 -4.96 6.66 2.92
CA ILE A 164 -5.03 5.34 3.55
C ILE A 164 -5.08 5.46 5.08
N GLN A 165 -4.23 6.31 5.67
CA GLN A 165 -4.14 6.39 7.13
C GLN A 165 -5.30 7.17 7.77
N PHE A 166 -5.85 8.17 7.08
CA PHE A 166 -6.84 9.09 7.64
C PHE A 166 -8.04 9.27 6.70
N GLY A 167 -7.77 9.60 5.43
CA GLY A 167 -8.80 10.09 4.51
C GLY A 167 -9.97 9.13 4.26
N GLN A 168 -9.73 7.81 4.26
CA GLN A 168 -10.81 6.82 4.16
C GLN A 168 -11.78 6.90 5.34
N SER A 169 -11.26 6.98 6.57
CA SER A 169 -12.06 7.08 7.79
C SER A 169 -12.78 8.42 7.94
N GLU A 170 -12.20 9.48 7.37
CA GLU A 170 -12.76 10.84 7.33
C GLU A 170 -13.76 11.05 6.19
N GLY A 171 -13.97 10.05 5.32
CA GLY A 171 -14.90 10.15 4.19
C GLY A 171 -14.43 11.11 3.09
N LEU A 172 -13.11 11.31 2.95
CA LEU A 172 -12.53 12.17 1.93
C LEU A 172 -12.66 11.54 0.54
N LEU A 173 -12.90 12.34 -0.50
CA LEU A 173 -12.97 11.86 -1.87
C LEU A 173 -11.57 11.61 -2.41
N SER A 174 -11.31 10.42 -2.92
CA SER A 174 -10.02 10.02 -3.48
C SER A 174 -9.80 10.37 -4.95
N THR A 175 -10.88 10.62 -5.71
CA THR A 175 -10.85 10.97 -7.13
C THR A 175 -12.08 11.80 -7.47
N LEU A 176 -12.08 12.44 -8.63
CA LEU A 176 -13.30 13.07 -9.17
C LEU A 176 -14.43 12.03 -9.23
N PRO A 177 -15.62 12.33 -8.67
CA PRO A 177 -16.80 11.51 -8.89
C PRO A 177 -17.08 11.42 -10.39
N ALA A 178 -17.57 10.28 -10.87
CA ALA A 178 -18.02 10.21 -12.25
C ALA A 178 -19.14 11.25 -12.45
N PRO A 179 -19.27 11.88 -13.64
CA PRO A 179 -20.35 12.85 -13.92
C PRO A 179 -21.77 12.30 -13.66
N ASP A 180 -21.90 10.97 -13.61
CA ASP A 180 -23.15 10.24 -13.47
C ASP A 180 -23.43 9.79 -12.01
N ASP A 181 -22.51 10.05 -11.07
CA ASP A 181 -22.68 9.84 -9.63
C ASP A 181 -23.57 10.94 -9.02
N ASN A 182 -24.76 11.11 -9.59
CA ASN A 182 -25.87 11.67 -8.84
C ASN A 182 -26.13 10.74 -7.64
N LEU A 183 -26.24 11.34 -6.46
CA LEU A 183 -26.37 10.78 -5.10
C LEU A 183 -27.48 9.72 -4.85
N ASN A 184 -28.04 9.09 -5.90
CA ASN A 184 -29.15 8.14 -5.83
C ASN A 184 -28.74 6.65 -5.95
N ARG A 185 -27.46 6.30 -6.10
CA ARG A 185 -27.03 4.88 -6.12
C ARG A 185 -26.47 4.31 -4.81
N ALA A 186 -26.36 5.11 -3.75
CA ALA A 186 -26.06 4.62 -2.40
C ALA A 186 -27.27 3.93 -1.70
N LYS A 187 -28.02 3.10 -2.43
CA LYS A 187 -29.11 2.27 -1.85
C LYS A 187 -29.06 0.79 -2.22
N ASN A 188 -28.11 0.33 -3.03
CA ASN A 188 -28.02 -1.09 -3.38
C ASN A 188 -26.57 -1.59 -3.30
N LEU A 189 -26.05 -1.68 -2.09
CA LEU A 189 -25.13 -2.75 -1.69
C LEU A 189 -25.77 -3.38 -0.45
N GLY A 190 -26.76 -4.25 -0.73
CA GLY A 190 -27.41 -5.08 0.28
C GLY A 190 -26.60 -6.32 0.60
#